data_AF-A0A6L8U0P4-F1
#
_entry.id   AF-A0A6L8U0P4-F1
#
_cell.length_a   1.000
_cell.length_b   1.000
_cell.length_c   1.000
_cell.angle_alpha   90.00
_cell.angle_beta   90.00
_cell.angle_gamma   90.00
#
_symmetry.space_group_name_H-M   'P 1'
#
loop_
_entity.id
_entity.type
_entity.pdbx_description
1 polymer ?
#
loop_
_entity_poly.entity_id
_entity_poly.type
_entity_poly.pdbx_seq_one_letter_code
_entity_poly.pdbx_strand_id
1 'polypeptide(L)' 'MRKKKTSVDRLQISRFKLDSLLDITLSINDNLPTEDLLSKYESILRNKLGIGKIIIFKHSLRWECIL' A
#
# COMPACT_ATOMS: atom_id res chain seq x y z
N MET A 1 26.71 13.42 -5.60
CA MET A 1 25.83 14.61 -5.44
C MET A 1 24.38 14.15 -5.31
N ARG A 2 23.68 14.52 -4.24
CA ARG A 2 22.27 14.11 -4.00
C ARG A 2 21.35 15.04 -4.80
N LYS A 3 20.79 14.57 -5.93
CA LYS A 3 19.82 15.35 -6.72
C LYS A 3 18.64 15.73 -5.81
N LYS A 4 18.39 17.03 -5.65
CA LYS A 4 17.20 17.57 -4.96
C LYS A 4 15.97 17.17 -5.78
N LYS A 5 15.01 16.46 -5.16
CA LYS A 5 13.70 16.17 -5.80
C LYS A 5 13.06 17.47 -6.25
N THR A 6 12.65 17.51 -7.51
CA THR A 6 11.96 18.65 -8.12
C THR A 6 10.56 18.83 -7.51
N SER A 7 9.94 19.99 -7.75
CA SER A 7 8.54 20.21 -7.39
C SER A 7 7.61 19.19 -8.04
N VAL A 8 7.92 18.79 -9.28
CA VAL A 8 7.19 17.77 -10.04
C VAL A 8 7.29 16.40 -9.36
N ASP A 9 8.48 15.97 -8.94
CA ASP A 9 8.67 14.70 -8.24
C ASP A 9 7.86 14.65 -6.93
N ARG A 10 7.79 15.77 -6.20
CA ARG A 10 7.01 15.88 -4.97
C ARG A 10 5.52 15.78 -5.24
N LEU A 11 5.03 16.46 -6.29
CA LEU A 11 3.62 16.42 -6.69
C LEU A 11 3.20 14.99 -7.09
N GLN A 12 4.03 14.30 -7.88
CA GLN A 12 3.77 12.91 -8.27
C GLN A 12 3.67 11.98 -7.06
N ILE A 13 4.59 12.12 -6.10
CA ILE A 13 4.56 11.32 -4.86
C ILE A 13 3.29 11.61 -4.04
N SER A 14 2.91 12.88 -3.91
CA SER A 14 1.69 13.25 -3.17
C SER A 14 0.43 12.69 -3.84
N ARG A 15 0.35 12.76 -5.17
CA ARG A 15 -0.77 12.20 -5.93
C ARG A 15 -0.85 10.68 -5.77
N PHE A 16 0.28 9.99 -5.93
CA PHE A 16 0.37 8.55 -5.68
C PHE A 16 -0.15 8.14 -4.29
N LYS A 17 0.22 8.90 -3.24
CA LYS A 17 -0.25 8.62 -1.87
C LYS A 17 -1.77 8.78 -1.75
N LEU A 18 -2.32 9.87 -2.28
CA LEU A 18 -3.76 10.14 -2.23
C LEU A 18 -4.55 9.09 -3.02
N ASP A 19 -4.12 8.77 -4.24
CA ASP A 19 -4.76 7.78 -5.10
C ASP A 19 -4.76 6.39 -4.44
N SER A 20 -3.64 6.01 -3.80
CA SER A 20 -3.54 4.72 -3.10
C SER A 20 -4.43 4.64 -1.86
N LEU A 21 -4.53 5.74 -1.09
CA LEU A 21 -5.42 5.81 0.08
C LEU A 21 -6.89 5.77 -0.33
N LEU A 22 -7.24 6.49 -1.40
CA LEU A 22 -8.61 6.50 -1.93
C LEU A 22 -9.03 5.11 -2.41
N ASP A 23 -8.19 4.43 -3.20
CA ASP A 23 -8.48 3.07 -3.70
C ASP A 23 -8.75 2.08 -2.56
N ILE A 24 -7.92 2.08 -1.52
CA ILE A 24 -8.12 1.21 -0.35
C ILE A 24 -9.41 1.58 0.40
N THR A 25 -9.67 2.88 0.59
CA THR A 25 -10.88 3.33 1.33
C THR A 25 -12.15 2.96 0.59
N LEU A 26 -12.19 3.13 -0.73
CA LEU A 26 -13.33 2.69 -1.57
C LEU A 26 -13.51 1.18 -1.48
N SER A 27 -12.42 0.41 -1.58
CA SER A 27 -12.46 -1.05 -1.48
C SER A 27 -13.01 -1.54 -0.13
N ILE A 28 -12.68 -0.83 0.97
CA ILE A 28 -13.24 -1.12 2.30
C ILE A 28 -14.73 -0.77 2.35
N ASN A 29 -15.12 0.38 1.81
CA ASN A 29 -16.53 0.81 1.77
C ASN A 29 -17.41 -0.14 0.93
N ASP A 30 -16.84 -0.74 -0.12
CA ASP A 30 -17.51 -1.75 -0.95
C ASP A 30 -17.53 -3.15 -0.29
N ASN A 31 -17.06 -3.28 0.96
CA ASN A 31 -16.96 -4.54 1.71
C ASN A 31 -16.23 -5.65 0.94
N LEU A 32 -15.17 -5.29 0.20
CA LEU A 32 -14.35 -6.31 -0.46
C LEU A 32 -13.75 -7.29 0.57
N PRO A 33 -13.59 -8.58 0.21
CA PRO A 33 -12.92 -9.57 1.04
C PRO A 33 -11.55 -9.12 1.52
N THR A 34 -11.12 -9.64 2.68
CA THR A 34 -9.82 -9.26 3.29
C THR A 34 -8.65 -9.61 2.37
N GLU A 35 -8.77 -10.72 1.63
CA GLU A 35 -7.78 -11.21 0.67
C GLU A 35 -7.57 -10.22 -0.48
N ASP A 36 -8.65 -9.57 -0.95
CA ASP A 36 -8.59 -8.56 -2.00
C ASP A 36 -7.93 -7.27 -1.50
N LEU A 37 -8.24 -6.87 -0.27
CA LEU A 37 -7.61 -5.72 0.38
C LEU A 37 -6.10 -5.96 0.58
N LEU A 38 -5.73 -7.16 1.02
CA LEU A 38 -4.33 -7.58 1.18
C LEU A 38 -3.59 -7.64 -0.15
N SER A 39 -4.24 -8.12 -1.21
CA SER A 39 -3.67 -8.15 -2.56
C SER A 39 -3.40 -6.74 -3.10
N LYS A 40 -4.32 -5.80 -2.88
CA LYS A 40 -4.12 -4.38 -3.20
C LYS A 40 -2.93 -3.79 -2.43
N TYR A 41 -2.87 -4.05 -1.13
CA TYR A 41 -1.78 -3.61 -0.27
C TYR A 41 -0.42 -4.18 -0.73
N GLU A 42 -0.36 -5.49 -1.00
CA GLU A 42 0.82 -6.17 -1.54
C GLU A 42 1.29 -5.52 -2.84
N SER A 43 0.39 -5.29 -3.78
CA SER A 43 0.71 -4.67 -5.07
C SER A 43 1.26 -3.25 -4.90
N ILE A 44 0.72 -2.45 -3.98
CA ILE A 44 1.28 -1.13 -3.66
C ILE A 44 2.72 -1.27 -3.15
N LEU A 45 2.99 -2.19 -2.22
CA LEU A 45 4.31 -2.37 -1.64
C LEU A 45 5.32 -2.93 -2.66
N ARG A 46 4.97 -3.99 -3.38
CA ARG A 46 5.88 -4.68 -4.31
C ARG A 46 6.03 -3.95 -5.63
N ASN A 47 4.92 -3.65 -6.29
CA ASN A 47 4.93 -3.18 -7.68
C ASN A 47 5.14 -1.67 -7.77
N LYS A 48 4.57 -0.90 -6.81
CA LYS A 48 4.65 0.56 -6.85
C LYS A 48 5.80 1.13 -6.00
N LEU A 49 6.11 0.50 -4.87
CA LEU A 49 7.21 0.93 -3.98
C LEU A 49 8.49 0.10 -4.12
N GLY A 50 8.47 -1.02 -4.85
CA GLY A 50 9.66 -1.84 -5.10
C GLY A 50 10.12 -2.65 -3.89
N ILE A 51 9.25 -2.94 -2.92
CA ILE A 51 9.59 -3.71 -1.74
C ILE A 51 9.58 -5.20 -2.11
N GLY A 52 10.77 -5.83 -2.12
CA GLY A 52 10.94 -7.17 -2.68
C GLY A 52 10.33 -8.32 -1.88
N LYS A 53 10.25 -8.22 -0.56
CA LYS A 53 9.65 -9.24 0.32
C LYS A 53 8.89 -8.56 1.45
N ILE A 54 7.71 -9.05 1.74
CA ILE A 54 6.84 -8.58 2.83
C ILE A 54 6.26 -9.80 3.53
N ILE A 55 6.04 -9.68 4.84
CA ILE A 55 5.26 -10.60 5.65
C ILE A 55 4.43 -9.73 6.60
N ILE A 56 3.16 -10.06 6.79
CA ILE A 56 2.25 -9.37 7.70
C ILE A 56 1.73 -10.38 8.71
N PHE A 57 1.93 -10.07 9.97
CA PHE A 57 1.29 -10.76 11.07
C PHE A 57 0.20 -9.89 11.68
N LYS A 58 -1.00 -10.45 11.82
CA LYS A 58 -2.10 -9.85 12.57
C LYS A 58 -2.12 -10.47 13.97
N HIS A 59 -2.16 -9.61 14.99
CA HIS A 59 -2.45 -10.07 16.34
C HIS A 59 -3.95 -10.02 16.57
N SER A 60 -4.54 -11.16 16.93
CA SER A 60 -5.92 -11.23 17.44
C SER A 60 -5.90 -11.92 18.80
N LEU A 61 -6.31 -13.19 18.89
CA LEU A 61 -6.07 -14.02 20.08
C LEU A 61 -4.66 -14.63 20.10
N ARG A 62 -4.06 -14.74 18.91
CA ARG A 62 -2.69 -15.19 18.66
C ARG A 62 -2.12 -14.44 17.46
N TRP A 63 -0.82 -14.57 17.23
CA TRP A 63 -0.20 -14.09 16.00
C TRP A 63 -0.59 -14.99 14.83
N GLU A 64 -1.13 -14.39 13.79
CA GLU A 64 -1.55 -15.06 12.56
C GLU A 64 -0.82 -14.43 11.39
N CYS A 65 -0.14 -15.24 10.58
CA CYS A 65 0.45 -14.78 9.33
C CYS A 65 -0.67 -14.61 8.31
N ILE A 66 -0.86 -13.40 7.81
CA ILE A 66 -1.94 -13.06 6.88
C ILE A 66 -1.42 -12.67 5.49
N LEU A 67 -0.12 -12.44 5.35
CA LEU A 67 0.58 -12.21 4.08
C LEU A 67 2.07 -12.49 4.22
#